data_AF-A0AAC9J325-F1
#
_entry.id   AF-A0AAC9J325-F1
#
_cell.length_a   1.000
_cell.length_b   1.000
_cell.length_c   1.000
_cell.angle_alpha   90.00
_cell.angle_beta   90.00
_cell.angle_gamma   90.00
#
_symmetry.space_group_name_H-M   'P 1'
#
loop_
_entity.id
_entity.type
_entity.pdbx_description
1 polymer ?
#
loop_
_entity_poly.entity_id
_entity_poly.type
_entity_poly.pdbx_seq_one_letter_code
_entity_poly.pdbx_strand_id
1 'polypeptide(L)'
;MGKMDIFNIEEKIKEIDDDNSKEAIQEILIEFNRNHFPNVISKAKEYRNKFQNEQLTHLLLIMEATSHAKIGEGSASIEIITRLYEEQKSPSVDDLILYSELAFMNDYKLARRIMSEAVKLMESNEINIEKIRLARAYLVLGETEENLEKYIRAIKYYKKALAHFVESKQKDLQMIQFLHFKLGVLHSTVNKPEEGENYLKKAMEIAESQQDVNVIINCMVSLAKNLGSRGENQEAFAYLKKALPMFEDSTLKNTMVHAEAYTELAFYYFDQSQLEEAVPNYENAIRIYFKLSHYSARKLGMIHMQYAYCLEHKKNPEVSKAGNKYEKAIELLESSNDRELLENALADVISFFAQKNNSKKKRLFENKFVRLTNKM
;
A
#
# COMPACT_ATOMS: atom_id res chain seq x y z
N MET A 1 -7.20 10.12 -6.93
CA MET A 1 -8.27 9.29 -7.52
C MET A 1 -9.40 10.21 -7.92
N GLY A 2 -9.48 10.56 -9.20
CA GLY A 2 -10.67 11.22 -9.75
C GLY A 2 -11.86 10.27 -9.63
N LYS A 3 -13.08 10.83 -9.61
CA LYS A 3 -14.33 10.09 -9.79
C LYS A 3 -14.26 9.27 -11.10
N MET A 4 -13.66 8.08 -11.06
CA MET A 4 -14.13 7.02 -11.93
C MET A 4 -15.54 6.75 -11.45
N ASP A 5 -16.51 6.76 -12.36
CA ASP A 5 -17.77 6.08 -12.13
C ASP A 5 -17.44 4.59 -12.08
N ILE A 6 -16.90 4.13 -10.94
CA ILE A 6 -16.24 2.81 -10.76
C ILE A 6 -17.18 1.68 -11.17
N PHE A 7 -18.49 1.91 -11.15
CA PHE A 7 -19.49 0.87 -11.39
C PHE A 7 -20.40 1.16 -12.58
N ASN A 8 -20.12 2.23 -13.34
CA ASN A 8 -20.89 2.65 -14.51
C ASN A 8 -22.40 2.70 -14.22
N ILE A 9 -22.75 3.16 -13.01
CA ILE A 9 -24.12 3.07 -12.47
C ILE A 9 -25.06 3.89 -13.37
N GLU A 10 -24.58 5.03 -13.88
CA GLU A 10 -25.33 5.89 -14.79
C GLU A 10 -25.68 5.21 -16.12
N GLU A 11 -24.80 4.36 -16.68
CA GLU A 11 -25.12 3.59 -17.88
C GLU A 11 -26.11 2.46 -17.58
N LYS A 12 -25.92 1.74 -16.47
CA LYS A 12 -26.87 0.69 -16.05
C LYS A 12 -28.28 1.22 -15.78
N ILE A 13 -28.42 2.45 -15.28
CA ILE A 13 -29.73 3.09 -15.12
C ILE A 13 -30.42 3.32 -16.47
N LYS A 14 -29.66 3.70 -17.52
CA LYS A 14 -30.22 3.93 -18.86
C LYS A 14 -30.76 2.64 -19.49
N GLU A 15 -30.27 1.48 -19.06
CA GLU A 15 -30.72 0.17 -19.52
C GLU A 15 -32.06 -0.25 -18.88
N ILE A 16 -32.47 0.37 -17.76
CA ILE A 16 -33.71 0.06 -17.05
C ILE A 16 -34.88 0.82 -17.68
N ASP A 17 -35.61 0.15 -18.55
CA ASP A 17 -36.85 0.65 -19.16
C ASP A 17 -38.08 0.30 -18.32
N ASP A 18 -38.23 0.96 -17.16
CA ASP A 18 -39.40 0.82 -16.30
C ASP A 18 -39.78 2.14 -15.63
N ASP A 19 -40.82 2.79 -16.14
CA ASP A 19 -41.35 4.05 -15.60
C ASP A 19 -41.79 3.92 -14.14
N ASN A 20 -42.23 2.73 -13.69
CA ASN A 20 -42.74 2.53 -12.33
C ASN A 20 -41.64 2.51 -11.26
N SER A 21 -40.39 2.24 -11.64
CA SER A 21 -39.26 2.18 -10.72
C SER A 21 -38.36 3.42 -10.78
N LYS A 22 -38.63 4.39 -11.67
CA LYS A 22 -37.83 5.63 -11.81
C LYS A 22 -37.66 6.40 -10.51
N GLU A 23 -38.74 6.59 -9.74
CA GLU A 23 -38.67 7.30 -8.46
C GLU A 23 -37.83 6.52 -7.43
N ALA A 24 -38.00 5.20 -7.36
CA ALA A 24 -37.24 4.34 -6.46
C ALA A 24 -35.74 4.33 -6.81
N ILE A 25 -35.41 4.30 -8.11
CA ILE A 25 -34.03 4.40 -8.61
C ILE A 25 -33.42 5.74 -8.18
N GLN A 26 -34.13 6.86 -8.40
CA GLN A 26 -33.64 8.18 -8.00
C GLN A 26 -33.43 8.27 -6.48
N GLU A 27 -34.37 7.75 -5.69
CA GLU A 27 -34.29 7.76 -4.24
C GLU A 27 -33.06 7.00 -3.73
N ILE A 28 -32.85 5.77 -4.18
CA ILE A 28 -31.70 4.97 -3.72
C ILE A 28 -30.37 5.52 -4.21
N LEU A 29 -30.31 6.14 -5.39
CA LEU A 29 -29.12 6.82 -5.88
C LEU A 29 -28.74 8.03 -5.04
N ILE A 30 -29.71 8.78 -4.55
CA ILE A 30 -29.45 9.91 -3.64
C ILE A 30 -28.81 9.38 -2.35
N GLU A 31 -29.32 8.30 -1.78
CA GLU A 31 -28.74 7.66 -0.58
C GLU A 31 -27.32 7.16 -0.85
N PHE A 32 -27.12 6.50 -1.99
CA PHE A 32 -25.81 5.95 -2.40
C PHE A 32 -24.77 7.05 -2.58
N ASN A 33 -25.13 8.13 -3.30
CA ASN A 33 -24.24 9.28 -3.53
C ASN A 33 -23.96 10.07 -2.25
N ARG A 34 -24.86 10.00 -1.25
CA ARG A 34 -24.66 10.57 0.10
C ARG A 34 -23.89 9.63 1.03
N ASN A 35 -23.47 8.46 0.57
CA ASN A 35 -22.82 7.42 1.38
C ASN A 35 -23.69 6.91 2.55
N HIS A 36 -25.02 6.99 2.42
CA HIS A 36 -25.96 6.44 3.40
C HIS A 36 -26.15 4.93 3.19
N PHE A 37 -25.05 4.17 3.27
CA PHE A 37 -25.01 2.76 2.90
C PHE A 37 -26.02 1.86 3.63
N PRO A 38 -26.32 2.03 4.94
CA PRO A 38 -27.39 1.26 5.59
C PRO A 38 -28.77 1.50 4.97
N ASN A 39 -29.07 2.74 4.55
CA ASN A 39 -30.32 3.07 3.87
C ASN A 39 -30.37 2.43 2.48
N VAL A 40 -29.25 2.43 1.75
CA VAL A 40 -29.14 1.75 0.45
C VAL A 40 -29.45 0.27 0.61
N ILE A 41 -28.83 -0.42 1.57
CA ILE A 41 -29.05 -1.86 1.81
C ILE A 41 -30.53 -2.14 2.11
N SER A 42 -31.16 -1.36 3.02
CA SER A 42 -32.58 -1.56 3.37
C SER A 42 -33.50 -1.32 2.17
N LYS A 43 -33.29 -0.21 1.43
CA LYS A 43 -34.12 0.15 0.27
C LYS A 43 -33.92 -0.80 -0.90
N ALA A 44 -32.69 -1.26 -1.15
CA ALA A 44 -32.39 -2.25 -2.18
C ALA A 44 -33.18 -3.54 -1.96
N LYS A 45 -33.23 -4.03 -0.71
CA LYS A 45 -34.03 -5.21 -0.35
C LYS A 45 -35.54 -4.97 -0.53
N GLU A 46 -36.05 -3.82 -0.11
CA GLU A 46 -37.46 -3.45 -0.31
C GLU A 46 -37.83 -3.40 -1.80
N TYR A 47 -37.04 -2.70 -2.60
CA TYR A 47 -37.30 -2.49 -4.02
C TYR A 47 -37.17 -3.79 -4.82
N ARG A 48 -36.23 -4.68 -4.51
CA ARG A 48 -36.17 -6.02 -5.13
C ARG A 48 -37.44 -6.86 -4.89
N ASN A 49 -38.08 -6.71 -3.73
CA ASN A 49 -39.34 -7.41 -3.44
C ASN A 49 -40.54 -6.75 -4.13
N LYS A 50 -40.48 -5.42 -4.31
CA LYS A 50 -41.57 -4.62 -4.89
C LYS A 50 -41.62 -4.69 -6.41
N PHE A 51 -40.46 -4.65 -7.08
CA PHE A 51 -40.36 -4.55 -8.53
C PHE A 51 -39.86 -5.88 -9.11
N GLN A 52 -40.64 -6.47 -10.01
CA GLN A 52 -40.26 -7.70 -10.73
C GLN A 52 -39.47 -7.36 -12.01
N ASN A 53 -38.37 -6.61 -11.86
CA ASN A 53 -37.50 -6.20 -12.96
C ASN A 53 -36.07 -6.74 -12.73
N GLU A 54 -35.57 -7.51 -13.69
CA GLU A 54 -34.27 -8.19 -13.60
C GLU A 54 -33.09 -7.22 -13.65
N GLN A 55 -33.12 -6.22 -14.54
CA GLN A 55 -32.07 -5.20 -14.67
C GLN A 55 -32.00 -4.31 -13.41
N LEU A 56 -33.17 -3.93 -12.87
CA LEU A 56 -33.25 -3.23 -11.60
C LEU A 56 -32.71 -4.10 -10.46
N THR A 57 -33.09 -5.38 -10.41
CA THR A 57 -32.60 -6.32 -9.39
C THR A 57 -31.08 -6.43 -9.45
N HIS A 58 -30.50 -6.50 -10.64
CA HIS A 58 -29.06 -6.51 -10.88
C HIS A 58 -28.38 -5.25 -10.34
N LEU A 59 -28.89 -4.06 -10.71
CA LEU A 59 -28.38 -2.78 -10.21
C LEU A 59 -28.44 -2.69 -8.68
N LEU A 60 -29.58 -3.08 -8.08
CA LEU A 60 -29.77 -3.05 -6.63
C LEU A 60 -28.79 -3.98 -5.90
N LEU A 61 -28.53 -5.18 -6.44
CA LEU A 61 -27.53 -6.10 -5.90
C LEU A 61 -26.10 -5.52 -5.95
N ILE A 62 -25.73 -4.83 -7.03
CA ILE A 62 -24.44 -4.13 -7.14
C ILE A 62 -24.31 -3.04 -6.08
N MET A 63 -25.35 -2.21 -5.92
CA MET A 63 -25.39 -1.14 -4.92
C MET A 63 -25.33 -1.70 -3.50
N GLU A 64 -26.02 -2.81 -3.22
CA GLU A 64 -26.02 -3.52 -1.94
C GLU A 64 -24.64 -4.11 -1.62
N ALA A 65 -24.03 -4.83 -2.57
CA ALA A 65 -22.68 -5.38 -2.41
C ALA A 65 -21.64 -4.28 -2.14
N THR A 66 -21.73 -3.16 -2.86
CA THR A 66 -20.86 -2.00 -2.65
C THR A 66 -21.07 -1.40 -1.26
N SER A 67 -22.33 -1.25 -0.85
CA SER A 67 -22.71 -0.68 0.44
C SER A 67 -22.18 -1.53 1.60
N HIS A 68 -22.36 -2.85 1.55
CA HIS A 68 -21.79 -3.79 2.52
C HIS A 68 -20.26 -3.67 2.60
N ALA A 69 -19.57 -3.59 1.45
CA ALA A 69 -18.12 -3.40 1.41
C ALA A 69 -17.70 -2.09 2.11
N LYS A 70 -18.42 -0.99 1.87
CA LYS A 70 -18.09 0.33 2.44
C LYS A 70 -18.31 0.44 3.95
N ILE A 71 -19.21 -0.36 4.52
CA ILE A 71 -19.45 -0.39 5.98
C ILE A 71 -18.66 -1.50 6.70
N GLY A 72 -17.78 -2.22 5.99
CA GLY A 72 -16.93 -3.26 6.57
C GLY A 72 -17.61 -4.63 6.69
N GLU A 73 -18.79 -4.82 6.10
CA GLU A 73 -19.52 -6.09 6.05
C GLU A 73 -19.08 -6.95 4.86
N GLY A 74 -17.78 -7.27 4.80
CA GLY A 74 -17.15 -7.94 3.66
C GLY A 74 -17.81 -9.27 3.30
N SER A 75 -18.22 -10.08 4.27
CA SER A 75 -18.86 -11.39 4.01
C SER A 75 -20.17 -11.27 3.23
N ALA A 76 -21.02 -10.30 3.58
CA ALA A 76 -22.29 -10.07 2.88
C ALA A 76 -22.05 -9.56 1.45
N SER A 77 -21.06 -8.66 1.28
CA SER A 77 -20.63 -8.20 -0.03
C SER A 77 -20.17 -9.37 -0.92
N ILE A 78 -19.30 -10.24 -0.40
CA ILE A 78 -18.76 -11.40 -1.13
C ILE A 78 -19.86 -12.39 -1.51
N GLU A 79 -20.83 -12.65 -0.63
CA GLU A 79 -21.96 -13.54 -0.92
C GLU A 79 -22.77 -13.02 -2.12
N ILE A 80 -23.08 -11.72 -2.14
CA ILE A 80 -23.81 -11.09 -3.25
C ILE A 80 -23.00 -11.14 -4.55
N ILE A 81 -21.70 -10.80 -4.51
CA ILE A 81 -20.83 -10.81 -5.70
C ILE A 81 -20.70 -12.24 -6.27
N THR A 82 -20.54 -13.22 -5.39
CA THR A 82 -20.44 -14.63 -5.79
C THR A 82 -21.72 -15.08 -6.48
N ARG A 83 -22.88 -14.70 -5.93
CA ARG A 83 -24.17 -14.97 -6.54
C ARG A 83 -24.31 -14.30 -7.93
N LEU A 84 -24.00 -13.01 -8.04
CA LEU A 84 -24.03 -12.27 -9.30
C LEU A 84 -23.14 -12.90 -10.38
N TYR A 85 -21.99 -13.42 -9.98
CA TYR A 85 -21.04 -14.08 -10.88
C TYR A 85 -21.46 -15.51 -11.26
N GLU A 86 -21.91 -16.32 -10.31
CA GLU A 86 -22.18 -17.76 -10.52
C GLU A 86 -23.57 -18.04 -11.11
N GLU A 87 -24.55 -17.15 -10.91
CA GLU A 87 -25.89 -17.29 -11.51
C GLU A 87 -25.90 -16.96 -13.01
N GLN A 88 -24.87 -16.28 -13.54
CA GLN A 88 -24.77 -15.96 -14.96
C GLN A 88 -24.18 -17.14 -15.76
N LYS A 89 -24.95 -17.66 -16.73
CA LYS A 89 -24.48 -18.73 -17.64
C LYS A 89 -23.34 -18.29 -18.56
N SER A 90 -23.30 -17.01 -18.94
CA SER A 90 -22.29 -16.44 -19.84
C SER A 90 -22.16 -14.94 -19.55
N PRO A 91 -21.36 -14.57 -18.52
CA PRO A 91 -21.21 -13.18 -18.13
C PRO A 91 -20.53 -12.36 -19.22
N SER A 92 -20.97 -11.10 -19.39
CA SER A 92 -20.32 -10.17 -20.32
C SER A 92 -18.95 -9.74 -19.78
N VAL A 93 -18.06 -9.25 -20.66
CA VAL A 93 -16.77 -8.66 -20.22
C VAL A 93 -17.01 -7.52 -19.23
N ASP A 94 -18.07 -6.73 -19.44
CA ASP A 94 -18.42 -5.58 -18.60
C ASP A 94 -18.84 -6.02 -17.21
N ASP A 95 -19.66 -7.06 -17.12
CA ASP A 95 -20.07 -7.65 -15.83
C ASP A 95 -18.89 -8.28 -15.10
N LEU A 96 -18.01 -9.00 -15.81
CA LEU A 96 -16.82 -9.58 -15.19
C LEU A 96 -15.87 -8.51 -14.63
N ILE A 97 -15.62 -7.44 -15.38
CA ILE A 97 -14.81 -6.31 -14.90
C ILE A 97 -15.47 -5.73 -13.64
N LEU A 98 -16.76 -5.43 -13.70
CA LEU A 98 -17.52 -4.87 -12.59
C LEU A 98 -17.45 -5.74 -11.32
N TYR A 99 -17.77 -7.03 -11.43
CA TYR A 99 -17.75 -7.95 -10.30
C TYR A 99 -16.35 -8.13 -9.74
N SER A 100 -15.33 -8.11 -10.59
CA SER A 100 -13.95 -8.22 -10.13
C SER A 100 -13.49 -6.97 -9.38
N GLU A 101 -13.91 -5.77 -9.80
CA GLU A 101 -13.62 -4.52 -9.10
C GLU A 101 -14.37 -4.42 -7.75
N LEU A 102 -15.60 -4.93 -7.69
CA LEU A 102 -16.33 -5.09 -6.43
C LEU A 102 -15.63 -6.09 -5.50
N ALA A 103 -15.23 -7.25 -6.04
CA ALA A 103 -14.51 -8.27 -5.29
C ALA A 103 -13.16 -7.75 -4.79
N PHE A 104 -12.48 -6.88 -5.55
CA PHE A 104 -11.19 -6.29 -5.16
C PHE A 104 -11.26 -5.54 -3.83
N MET A 105 -12.43 -5.02 -3.45
CA MET A 105 -12.61 -4.31 -2.18
C MET A 105 -12.50 -5.23 -0.94
N ASN A 106 -12.78 -6.53 -1.07
CA ASN A 106 -12.91 -7.44 0.09
C ASN A 106 -12.22 -8.79 -0.08
N ASP A 107 -12.12 -9.32 -1.30
CA ASP A 107 -11.55 -10.64 -1.61
C ASP A 107 -10.73 -10.61 -2.90
N TYR A 108 -9.42 -10.43 -2.72
CA TYR A 108 -8.45 -10.46 -3.83
C TYR A 108 -8.39 -11.81 -4.57
N LYS A 109 -8.74 -12.94 -3.94
CA LYS A 109 -8.74 -14.24 -4.64
C LYS A 109 -9.93 -14.33 -5.58
N LEU A 110 -11.10 -13.86 -5.15
CA LEU A 110 -12.29 -13.76 -5.99
C LEU A 110 -12.09 -12.75 -7.12
N ALA A 111 -11.55 -11.56 -6.81
CA ALA A 111 -11.21 -10.54 -7.80
C ALA A 111 -10.29 -11.09 -8.89
N ARG A 112 -9.22 -11.79 -8.50
CA ARG A 112 -8.30 -12.45 -9.43
C ARG A 112 -9.02 -13.45 -10.32
N ARG A 113 -9.91 -14.29 -9.75
CA ARG A 113 -10.65 -15.32 -10.50
C ARG A 113 -11.48 -14.68 -11.61
N ILE A 114 -12.32 -13.72 -11.24
CA ILE A 114 -13.25 -13.06 -12.15
C ILE A 114 -12.50 -12.22 -13.20
N MET A 115 -11.52 -11.41 -12.80
CA MET A 115 -10.77 -10.57 -13.75
C MET A 115 -9.93 -11.40 -14.73
N SER A 116 -9.42 -12.56 -14.30
CA SER A 116 -8.69 -13.46 -15.21
C SER A 116 -9.60 -14.02 -16.31
N GLU A 117 -10.87 -14.25 -16.02
CA GLU A 117 -11.87 -14.64 -17.01
C GLU A 117 -12.17 -13.49 -17.98
N ALA A 118 -12.34 -12.27 -17.46
CA ALA A 118 -12.54 -11.07 -18.29
C ALA A 118 -11.39 -10.89 -19.30
N VAL A 119 -10.15 -10.96 -18.81
CA VAL A 119 -8.94 -10.87 -19.64
C VAL A 119 -8.91 -11.96 -20.71
N LYS A 120 -9.27 -13.20 -20.36
CA LYS A 120 -9.29 -14.31 -21.31
C LYS A 120 -10.29 -14.08 -22.44
N LEU A 121 -11.47 -13.54 -22.13
CA LEU A 121 -12.47 -13.20 -23.14
C LEU A 121 -11.99 -12.04 -24.03
N MET A 122 -11.43 -10.98 -23.44
CA MET A 122 -10.88 -9.85 -24.20
C MET A 122 -9.73 -10.27 -25.13
N GLU A 123 -8.80 -11.13 -24.67
CA GLU A 123 -7.71 -11.63 -25.50
C GLU A 123 -8.18 -12.48 -26.68
N SER A 124 -9.37 -13.09 -26.58
CA SER A 124 -9.95 -13.91 -27.66
C SER A 124 -10.67 -13.10 -28.74
N ASN A 125 -11.05 -11.85 -28.44
CA ASN A 125 -11.74 -10.96 -29.36
C ASN A 125 -10.72 -9.97 -29.95
N GLU A 126 -10.25 -10.21 -31.18
CA GLU A 126 -9.15 -9.49 -31.86
C GLU A 126 -9.39 -7.98 -32.17
N ILE A 127 -10.30 -7.30 -31.47
CA ILE A 127 -10.70 -5.93 -31.78
C ILE A 127 -9.80 -4.92 -31.05
N ASN A 128 -9.11 -4.09 -31.84
CA ASN A 128 -8.17 -3.05 -31.41
C ASN A 128 -8.75 -2.01 -30.41
N ILE A 129 -10.08 -1.94 -30.27
CA ILE A 129 -10.80 -1.05 -29.34
C ILE A 129 -10.63 -1.51 -27.88
N GLU A 130 -10.30 -2.79 -27.63
CA GLU A 130 -10.18 -3.33 -26.28
C GLU A 130 -8.83 -3.09 -25.61
N LYS A 131 -7.81 -2.57 -26.30
CA LYS A 131 -6.43 -2.49 -25.74
C LYS A 131 -6.35 -1.71 -24.42
N ILE A 132 -7.06 -0.59 -24.28
CA ILE A 132 -7.05 0.21 -23.04
C ILE A 132 -7.83 -0.50 -21.92
N ARG A 133 -8.95 -1.16 -22.26
CA ARG A 133 -9.74 -1.94 -21.29
C ARG A 133 -8.93 -3.13 -20.78
N LEU A 134 -8.26 -3.84 -21.69
CA LEU A 134 -7.34 -4.93 -21.38
C LEU A 134 -6.16 -4.43 -20.53
N ALA A 135 -5.60 -3.25 -20.82
CA ALA A 135 -4.55 -2.65 -19.99
C ALA A 135 -5.01 -2.41 -18.55
N ARG A 136 -6.23 -1.88 -18.37
CA ARG A 136 -6.85 -1.65 -17.06
C ARG A 136 -7.13 -2.97 -16.32
N ALA A 137 -7.63 -3.98 -17.03
CA ALA A 137 -7.83 -5.31 -16.46
C ALA A 137 -6.51 -5.94 -15.98
N TYR A 138 -5.43 -5.77 -16.76
CA TYR A 138 -4.09 -6.19 -16.33
C TYR A 138 -3.56 -5.39 -15.14
N LEU A 139 -3.86 -4.10 -15.06
CA LEU A 139 -3.53 -3.28 -13.91
C LEU A 139 -4.21 -3.83 -12.64
N VAL A 140 -5.52 -4.12 -12.69
CA VAL A 140 -6.26 -4.70 -11.56
C VAL A 140 -5.69 -6.06 -11.15
N LEU A 141 -5.35 -6.94 -12.11
CA LEU A 141 -4.68 -8.21 -11.80
C LEU A 141 -3.30 -8.00 -11.15
N GLY A 142 -2.55 -6.99 -11.60
CA GLY A 142 -1.27 -6.61 -11.02
C GLY A 142 -1.42 -6.18 -9.55
N GLU A 143 -2.37 -5.28 -9.27
CA GLU A 143 -2.67 -4.82 -7.90
C GLU A 143 -3.20 -5.97 -7.03
N THR A 144 -4.01 -6.86 -7.60
CA THR A 144 -4.56 -8.01 -6.89
C THR A 144 -3.46 -8.97 -6.46
N GLU A 145 -2.53 -9.30 -7.36
CA GLU A 145 -1.39 -10.17 -7.03
C GLU A 145 -0.39 -9.48 -6.09
N GLU A 146 -0.25 -8.15 -6.16
CA GLU A 146 0.56 -7.38 -5.20
C GLU A 146 -0.02 -7.47 -3.78
N ASN A 147 -1.34 -7.26 -3.63
CA ASN A 147 -2.03 -7.40 -2.34
C ASN A 147 -2.03 -8.85 -1.80
N LEU A 148 -1.90 -9.85 -2.67
CA LEU A 148 -1.71 -11.26 -2.30
C LEU A 148 -0.23 -11.63 -2.07
N GLU A 149 0.67 -10.65 -2.08
CA GLU A 149 2.13 -10.80 -1.94
C GLU A 149 2.74 -11.75 -2.98
N LYS A 150 2.12 -11.88 -4.15
CA LYS A 150 2.60 -12.65 -5.31
C LYS A 150 3.35 -11.74 -6.28
N TYR A 151 4.41 -11.11 -5.79
CA TYR A 151 5.15 -10.04 -6.49
C TYR A 151 5.60 -10.41 -7.92
N ILE A 152 6.06 -11.65 -8.16
CA ILE A 152 6.46 -12.09 -9.51
C ILE A 152 5.27 -12.05 -10.50
N ARG A 153 4.07 -12.43 -10.04
CA ARG A 153 2.85 -12.36 -10.87
C ARG A 153 2.39 -10.93 -11.05
N ALA A 154 2.46 -10.11 -10.00
CA ALA A 154 2.16 -8.68 -10.07
C ALA A 154 3.02 -7.98 -11.13
N ILE A 155 4.34 -8.21 -11.11
CA ILE A 155 5.30 -7.70 -12.11
C ILE A 155 4.88 -8.13 -13.52
N LYS A 156 4.51 -9.40 -13.72
CA LYS A 156 4.06 -9.90 -15.03
C LYS A 156 2.85 -9.12 -15.55
N TYR A 157 1.84 -8.93 -14.72
CA TYR A 157 0.61 -8.22 -15.12
C TYR A 157 0.84 -6.72 -15.30
N TYR A 158 1.62 -6.05 -14.44
CA TYR A 158 1.99 -4.65 -14.64
C TYR A 158 2.80 -4.43 -15.92
N LYS A 159 3.71 -5.35 -16.29
CA LYS A 159 4.41 -5.26 -17.59
C LYS A 159 3.44 -5.37 -18.78
N LYS A 160 2.44 -6.26 -18.70
CA LYS A 160 1.40 -6.37 -19.74
C LYS A 160 0.55 -5.09 -19.83
N ALA A 161 0.08 -4.56 -18.69
CA ALA A 161 -0.64 -3.29 -18.64
C ALA A 161 0.17 -2.15 -19.27
N LEU A 162 1.46 -2.04 -18.89
CA LEU A 162 2.35 -0.99 -19.37
C LEU A 162 2.56 -1.06 -20.88
N ALA A 163 2.74 -2.26 -21.44
CA ALA A 163 2.88 -2.44 -22.88
C ALA A 163 1.67 -1.88 -23.65
N HIS A 164 0.45 -2.19 -23.20
CA HIS A 164 -0.77 -1.68 -23.83
C HIS A 164 -0.94 -0.17 -23.67
N PHE A 165 -0.63 0.42 -22.51
CA PHE A 165 -0.71 1.87 -22.33
C PHE A 165 0.32 2.63 -23.17
N VAL A 166 1.53 2.09 -23.35
CA VAL A 166 2.58 2.70 -24.18
C VAL A 166 2.25 2.60 -25.68
N GLU A 167 1.66 1.49 -26.12
CA GLU A 167 1.22 1.30 -27.52
C GLU A 167 -0.04 2.10 -27.88
N SER A 168 -0.78 2.59 -26.90
CA SER A 168 -1.99 3.38 -27.13
C SER A 168 -1.66 4.68 -27.88
N LYS A 169 -2.49 5.01 -28.89
CA LYS A 169 -2.41 6.30 -29.59
C LYS A 169 -2.64 7.48 -28.65
N GLN A 170 -3.48 7.28 -27.64
CA GLN A 170 -3.70 8.23 -26.56
C GLN A 170 -2.87 7.77 -25.37
N LYS A 171 -1.66 8.32 -25.24
CA LYS A 171 -0.75 7.97 -24.13
C LYS A 171 -1.31 8.51 -22.82
N ASP A 172 -1.76 7.60 -21.96
CA ASP A 172 -2.09 7.93 -20.58
C ASP A 172 -0.79 8.00 -19.76
N LEU A 173 -0.15 9.17 -19.78
CA LEU A 173 1.13 9.38 -19.10
C LEU A 173 1.04 9.12 -17.59
N GLN A 174 -0.12 9.36 -16.96
CA GLN A 174 -0.32 9.09 -15.54
C GLN A 174 -0.29 7.59 -15.26
N MET A 175 -0.99 6.77 -16.05
CA MET A 175 -0.95 5.32 -15.90
C MET A 175 0.43 4.74 -16.24
N ILE A 176 1.09 5.26 -17.27
CA ILE A 176 2.45 4.85 -17.64
C ILE A 176 3.42 5.14 -16.50
N GLN A 177 3.39 6.35 -15.92
CA GLN A 177 4.19 6.74 -14.77
C GLN A 177 3.93 5.83 -13.56
N PHE A 178 2.66 5.61 -13.22
CA PHE A 178 2.27 4.75 -12.10
C PHE A 178 2.81 3.32 -12.27
N LEU A 179 2.67 2.74 -13.46
CA LEU A 179 3.15 1.39 -13.76
C LEU A 179 4.68 1.30 -13.73
N HIS A 180 5.38 2.32 -14.23
CA HIS A 180 6.83 2.42 -14.08
C HIS A 180 7.23 2.47 -12.60
N PHE A 181 6.56 3.28 -11.78
CA PHE A 181 6.85 3.35 -10.34
C PHE A 181 6.62 1.99 -9.66
N LYS A 182 5.46 1.36 -9.89
CA LYS A 182 5.11 0.05 -9.33
C LYS A 182 6.11 -1.05 -9.70
N LEU A 183 6.48 -1.13 -10.97
CA LEU A 183 7.51 -2.07 -11.44
C LEU A 183 8.86 -1.78 -10.77
N GLY A 184 9.22 -0.50 -10.65
CA GLY A 184 10.44 -0.07 -9.98
C GLY A 184 10.55 -0.56 -8.54
N VAL A 185 9.51 -0.34 -7.74
CA VAL A 185 9.45 -0.79 -6.35
C VAL A 185 9.42 -2.31 -6.23
N LEU A 186 8.60 -3.00 -7.04
CA LEU A 186 8.47 -4.45 -6.94
C LEU A 186 9.72 -5.21 -7.36
N HIS A 187 10.47 -4.70 -8.33
CA HIS A 187 11.75 -5.28 -8.73
C HIS A 187 12.76 -5.26 -7.56
N SER A 188 12.76 -4.21 -6.74
CA SER A 188 13.53 -4.19 -5.49
C SER A 188 13.07 -5.26 -4.50
N THR A 189 11.76 -5.40 -4.31
CA THR A 189 11.17 -6.39 -3.39
C THR A 189 11.54 -7.83 -3.75
N VAL A 190 11.75 -8.14 -5.04
CA VAL A 190 12.16 -9.47 -5.52
C VAL A 190 13.68 -9.62 -5.74
N ASN A 191 14.50 -8.77 -5.10
CA ASN A 191 15.96 -8.77 -5.19
C ASN A 191 16.50 -8.62 -6.63
N LYS A 192 15.88 -7.74 -7.42
CA LYS A 192 16.34 -7.33 -8.76
C LYS A 192 16.44 -5.80 -8.88
N PRO A 193 17.24 -5.15 -8.03
CA PRO A 193 17.25 -3.69 -7.90
C PRO A 193 17.67 -2.96 -9.19
N GLU A 194 18.53 -3.56 -10.03
CA GLU A 194 18.99 -2.95 -11.29
C GLU A 194 17.86 -2.82 -12.31
N GLU A 195 17.01 -3.85 -12.43
CA GLU A 195 15.81 -3.78 -13.26
C GLU A 195 14.87 -2.67 -12.74
N GLY A 196 14.71 -2.59 -11.41
CA GLY A 196 13.83 -1.61 -10.76
C GLY A 196 14.29 -0.16 -10.91
N GLU A 197 15.60 0.09 -10.89
CA GLU A 197 16.18 1.42 -11.04
C GLU A 197 15.78 2.10 -12.35
N ASN A 198 15.84 1.37 -13.48
CA ASN A 198 15.44 1.90 -14.79
C ASN A 198 13.94 2.27 -14.81
N TYR A 199 13.10 1.45 -14.17
CA TYR A 199 11.67 1.73 -14.04
C TYR A 199 11.41 2.98 -13.20
N LEU A 200 12.09 3.14 -12.06
CA LEU A 200 11.98 4.33 -11.21
C LEU A 200 12.47 5.60 -11.91
N LYS A 201 13.59 5.54 -12.64
CA LYS A 201 14.11 6.67 -13.43
C LYS A 201 13.11 7.14 -14.49
N LYS A 202 12.45 6.22 -15.19
CA LYS A 202 11.39 6.55 -16.16
C LYS A 202 10.15 7.16 -15.50
N ALA A 203 9.73 6.63 -14.35
CA ALA A 203 8.61 7.23 -13.60
C ALA A 203 8.94 8.66 -13.17
N MET A 204 10.17 8.89 -12.68
CA MET A 204 10.66 10.20 -12.28
C MET A 204 10.74 11.18 -13.46
N GLU A 205 11.24 10.77 -14.62
CA GLU A 205 11.29 11.60 -15.84
C GLU A 205 9.89 12.08 -16.25
N ILE A 206 8.90 11.18 -16.25
CA ILE A 206 7.51 11.55 -16.54
C ILE A 206 6.98 12.51 -15.46
N ALA A 207 7.26 12.23 -14.19
CA ALA A 207 6.85 13.09 -13.07
C ALA A 207 7.45 14.51 -13.14
N GLU A 208 8.70 14.64 -13.53
CA GLU A 208 9.35 15.94 -13.76
C GLU A 208 8.64 16.70 -14.89
N SER A 209 8.28 16.02 -15.99
CA SER A 209 7.53 16.65 -17.09
C SER A 209 6.12 17.11 -16.71
N GLN A 210 5.50 16.44 -15.73
CA GLN A 210 4.16 16.74 -15.22
C GLN A 210 4.18 17.61 -13.96
N GLN A 211 5.37 17.93 -13.43
CA GLN A 211 5.57 18.61 -12.15
C GLN A 211 4.89 17.88 -10.97
N ASP A 212 4.81 16.55 -11.03
CA ASP A 212 4.27 15.72 -9.94
C ASP A 212 5.34 15.50 -8.85
N VAL A 213 5.40 16.46 -7.92
CA VAL A 213 6.34 16.46 -6.80
C VAL A 213 6.22 15.18 -5.95
N ASN A 214 5.02 14.62 -5.79
CA ASN A 214 4.82 13.44 -4.95
C ASN A 214 5.47 12.21 -5.58
N VAL A 215 5.32 12.01 -6.89
CA VAL A 215 5.95 10.88 -7.58
C VAL A 215 7.47 11.04 -7.62
N ILE A 216 7.97 12.27 -7.81
CA ILE A 216 9.41 12.55 -7.76
C ILE A 216 10.00 12.14 -6.41
N ILE A 217 9.39 12.58 -5.29
CA ILE A 217 9.82 12.22 -3.93
C ILE A 217 9.83 10.70 -3.75
N ASN A 218 8.75 10.03 -4.11
CA ASN A 218 8.64 8.57 -3.98
C ASN A 218 9.75 7.85 -4.76
N CYS A 219 10.00 8.27 -6.00
CA CYS A 219 11.07 7.69 -6.82
C CYS A 219 12.45 7.90 -6.18
N MET A 220 12.76 9.11 -5.68
CA MET A 220 14.04 9.39 -5.04
C MET A 220 14.26 8.55 -3.77
N VAL A 221 13.25 8.41 -2.92
CA VAL A 221 13.35 7.59 -1.70
C VAL A 221 13.51 6.10 -2.05
N SER A 222 12.78 5.61 -3.05
CA SER A 222 12.92 4.22 -3.52
C SER A 222 14.28 3.96 -4.16
N LEU A 223 14.79 4.88 -4.98
CA LEU A 223 16.13 4.80 -5.56
C LEU A 223 17.20 4.77 -4.47
N ALA A 224 17.10 5.65 -3.47
CA ALA A 224 18.05 5.68 -2.36
C ALA A 224 18.10 4.36 -1.57
N LYS A 225 16.95 3.72 -1.32
CA LYS A 225 16.91 2.39 -0.68
C LYS A 225 17.57 1.32 -1.54
N ASN A 226 17.31 1.31 -2.84
CA ASN A 226 17.91 0.34 -3.76
C ASN A 226 19.43 0.49 -3.80
N LEU A 227 19.91 1.72 -3.94
CA LEU A 227 21.33 2.05 -3.96
C LEU A 227 22.01 1.66 -2.63
N GLY A 228 21.39 1.98 -1.50
CA GLY A 228 21.86 1.59 -0.17
C GLY A 228 22.00 0.08 0.00
N SER A 229 21.01 -0.70 -0.47
CA SER A 229 21.07 -2.16 -0.41
C SER A 229 22.23 -2.76 -1.22
N ARG A 230 22.77 -2.01 -2.19
CA ARG A 230 23.94 -2.38 -2.99
C ARG A 230 25.26 -1.78 -2.47
N GLY A 231 25.21 -0.99 -1.40
CA GLY A 231 26.38 -0.28 -0.86
C GLY A 231 26.77 0.99 -1.63
N GLU A 232 25.93 1.46 -2.55
CA GLU A 232 26.13 2.70 -3.32
C GLU A 232 25.69 3.93 -2.51
N ASN A 233 26.26 4.05 -1.30
CA ASN A 233 25.79 4.96 -0.24
C ASN A 233 25.86 6.45 -0.62
N GLN A 234 26.83 6.86 -1.45
CA GLN A 234 26.99 8.26 -1.84
C GLN A 234 25.84 8.75 -2.74
N GLU A 235 25.43 7.95 -3.73
CA GLU A 235 24.34 8.32 -4.63
C GLU A 235 23.00 8.28 -3.89
N ALA A 236 22.80 7.26 -3.05
CA ALA A 236 21.63 7.15 -2.19
C ALA A 236 21.45 8.38 -1.27
N PHE A 237 22.54 8.81 -0.64
CA PHE A 237 22.56 9.98 0.22
C PHE A 237 22.19 11.26 -0.55
N ALA A 238 22.67 11.41 -1.79
CA ALA A 238 22.34 12.55 -2.64
C ALA A 238 20.85 12.62 -2.97
N TYR A 239 20.22 11.48 -3.30
CA TYR A 239 18.76 11.43 -3.53
C TYR A 239 17.97 11.84 -2.29
N LEU A 240 18.34 11.35 -1.10
CA LEU A 240 17.65 11.69 0.14
C LEU A 240 17.79 13.17 0.50
N LYS A 241 18.99 13.74 0.34
CA LYS A 241 19.25 15.17 0.54
C LYS A 241 18.41 16.05 -0.40
N LYS A 242 18.19 15.61 -1.63
CA LYS A 242 17.33 16.31 -2.60
C LYS A 242 15.85 16.15 -2.26
N ALA A 243 15.42 14.96 -1.84
CA ALA A 243 14.01 14.65 -1.57
C ALA A 243 13.48 15.30 -0.28
N LEU A 244 14.28 15.36 0.80
CA LEU A 244 13.80 15.80 2.12
C LEU A 244 13.18 17.21 2.14
N PRO A 245 13.80 18.25 1.54
CA PRO A 245 13.19 19.58 1.47
C PRO A 245 11.86 19.60 0.70
N MET A 246 11.69 18.71 -0.28
CA MET A 246 10.48 18.66 -1.12
C MET A 246 9.25 18.18 -0.35
N PHE A 247 9.42 17.51 0.79
CA PHE A 247 8.28 17.04 1.58
C PHE A 247 7.44 18.20 2.15
N GLU A 248 8.04 19.35 2.45
CA GLU A 248 7.38 20.47 3.10
C GLU A 248 6.17 21.00 2.32
N ASP A 249 6.27 21.01 0.99
CA ASP A 249 5.23 21.46 0.06
C ASP A 249 4.44 20.32 -0.60
N SER A 250 4.66 19.07 -0.14
CA SER A 250 4.03 17.87 -0.71
C SER A 250 2.90 17.35 0.17
N THR A 251 1.98 16.58 -0.43
CA THR A 251 0.99 15.81 0.36
C THR A 251 1.61 14.62 1.09
N LEU A 252 2.90 14.35 0.88
CA LEU A 252 3.65 13.27 1.53
C LEU A 252 4.25 13.69 2.87
N LYS A 253 4.08 14.95 3.29
CA LYS A 253 4.54 15.41 4.60
C LYS A 253 3.91 14.57 5.71
N ASN A 254 4.76 14.09 6.63
CA ASN A 254 4.40 13.22 7.76
C ASN A 254 3.77 11.87 7.36
N THR A 255 3.97 11.40 6.12
CA THR A 255 3.59 10.05 5.71
C THR A 255 4.70 9.04 6.03
N MET A 256 4.40 7.75 5.82
CA MET A 256 5.38 6.66 5.91
C MET A 256 6.66 6.95 5.12
N VAL A 257 6.53 7.42 3.87
CA VAL A 257 7.66 7.69 2.97
C VAL A 257 8.57 8.80 3.52
N HIS A 258 7.99 9.79 4.20
CA HIS A 258 8.75 10.85 4.88
C HIS A 258 9.55 10.31 6.06
N ALA A 259 8.93 9.45 6.88
CA ALA A 259 9.62 8.80 8.00
C ALA A 259 10.78 7.91 7.50
N GLU A 260 10.55 7.21 6.39
CA GLU A 260 11.57 6.37 5.76
C GLU A 260 12.73 7.20 5.21
N ALA A 261 12.47 8.33 4.52
CA ALA A 261 13.54 9.20 4.05
C ALA A 261 14.46 9.68 5.19
N TYR A 262 13.88 10.08 6.32
CA TYR A 262 14.66 10.41 7.52
C TYR A 262 15.40 9.20 8.10
N THR A 263 14.78 8.02 8.11
CA THR A 263 15.41 6.79 8.63
C THR A 263 16.64 6.40 7.81
N GLU A 264 16.51 6.38 6.48
CA GLU A 264 17.62 6.06 5.59
C GLU A 264 18.74 7.10 5.73
N LEU A 265 18.39 8.40 5.78
CA LEU A 265 19.40 9.45 5.94
C LEU A 265 20.12 9.34 7.29
N ALA A 266 19.40 9.05 8.36
CA ALA A 266 19.98 8.83 9.68
C ALA A 266 20.93 7.63 9.67
N PHE A 267 20.55 6.54 9.00
CA PHE A 267 21.38 5.35 8.85
C PHE A 267 22.67 5.65 8.09
N TYR A 268 22.64 6.43 7.01
CA TYR A 268 23.87 6.82 6.30
C TYR A 268 24.81 7.65 7.17
N TYR A 269 24.27 8.58 7.96
CA TYR A 269 25.08 9.34 8.91
C TYR A 269 25.66 8.44 10.01
N PHE A 270 24.86 7.50 10.53
CA PHE A 270 25.29 6.51 11.50
C PHE A 270 26.43 5.63 10.96
N ASP A 271 26.31 5.10 9.74
CA ASP A 271 27.32 4.27 9.07
C ASP A 271 28.64 5.02 8.86
N GLN A 272 28.56 6.33 8.61
CA GLN A 272 29.73 7.23 8.52
C GLN A 272 30.25 7.71 9.89
N SER A 273 29.73 7.18 11.00
CA SER A 273 30.05 7.62 12.37
C SER A 273 29.76 9.11 12.64
N GLN A 274 28.92 9.74 11.83
CA GLN A 274 28.44 11.11 11.98
C GLN A 274 27.20 11.13 12.89
N LEU A 275 27.41 10.81 14.17
CA LEU A 275 26.33 10.56 15.12
C LEU A 275 25.54 11.83 15.45
N GLU A 276 26.18 13.00 15.43
CA GLU A 276 25.56 14.31 15.63
C GLU A 276 24.50 14.61 14.57
N GLU A 277 24.78 14.24 13.31
CA GLU A 277 23.87 14.40 12.18
C GLU A 277 22.81 13.29 12.14
N ALA A 278 23.12 12.07 12.60
CA ALA A 278 22.16 10.96 12.64
C ALA A 278 21.01 11.22 13.63
N VAL A 279 21.32 11.75 14.83
CA VAL A 279 20.36 12.01 15.93
C VAL A 279 19.10 12.78 15.50
N PRO A 280 19.19 13.99 14.90
CA PRO A 280 18.00 14.75 14.53
C PRO A 280 17.16 14.05 13.44
N ASN A 281 17.79 13.28 12.55
CA ASN A 281 17.09 12.52 11.53
C ASN A 281 16.30 11.34 12.15
N TYR A 282 16.90 10.60 13.08
CA TYR A 282 16.18 9.58 13.84
C TYR A 282 15.02 10.16 14.66
N GLU A 283 15.21 11.33 15.30
CA GLU A 283 14.14 12.01 16.04
C GLU A 283 12.96 12.38 15.15
N ASN A 284 13.23 12.93 13.96
CA ASN A 284 12.20 13.28 12.99
C ASN A 284 11.46 12.04 12.48
N ALA A 285 12.18 10.96 12.15
CA ALA A 285 11.58 9.69 11.74
C ALA A 285 10.64 9.13 12.84
N ILE A 286 11.13 9.00 14.07
CA ILE A 286 10.35 8.47 15.21
C ILE A 286 9.10 9.32 15.46
N ARG A 287 9.23 10.66 15.40
CA ARG A 287 8.08 11.57 15.58
C ARG A 287 6.98 11.33 14.56
N ILE A 288 7.35 11.04 13.31
CA ILE A 288 6.38 10.73 12.25
C ILE A 288 5.79 9.34 12.48
N TYR A 289 6.62 8.32 12.70
CA TYR A 289 6.14 6.95 12.96
C TYR A 289 5.11 6.88 14.08
N PHE A 290 5.30 7.64 15.16
CA PHE A 290 4.39 7.68 16.29
C PHE A 290 2.99 8.25 15.96
N LYS A 291 2.86 8.99 14.85
CA LYS A 291 1.59 9.55 14.37
C LYS A 291 0.90 8.67 13.32
N LEU A 292 1.56 7.62 12.83
CA LEU A 292 0.98 6.71 11.84
C LEU A 292 0.07 5.69 12.53
N SER A 293 -1.06 5.36 11.91
CA SER A 293 -1.98 4.33 12.40
C SER A 293 -1.40 2.92 12.32
N HIS A 294 -0.52 2.69 11.34
CA HIS A 294 0.13 1.41 11.10
C HIS A 294 1.63 1.62 10.87
N TYR A 295 2.45 0.87 11.60
CA TYR A 295 3.89 0.81 11.43
C TYR A 295 4.41 -0.57 11.86
N SER A 296 5.59 -0.94 11.35
CA SER A 296 6.27 -2.16 11.78
C SER A 296 6.94 -1.93 13.13
N ALA A 297 6.47 -2.63 14.17
CA ALA A 297 7.09 -2.59 15.50
C ALA A 297 8.56 -3.03 15.44
N ARG A 298 8.88 -4.03 14.61
CA ARG A 298 10.25 -4.47 14.33
C ARG A 298 11.12 -3.32 13.80
N LYS A 299 10.68 -2.65 12.73
CA LYS A 299 11.42 -1.54 12.10
C LYS A 299 11.63 -0.39 13.08
N LEU A 300 10.56 0.02 13.78
CA LEU A 300 10.66 1.11 14.76
C LEU A 300 11.56 0.73 15.95
N GLY A 301 11.53 -0.52 16.39
CA GLY A 301 12.44 -1.04 17.42
C GLY A 301 13.91 -0.94 17.01
N MET A 302 14.24 -1.34 15.77
CA MET A 302 15.60 -1.18 15.23
C MET A 302 16.04 0.28 15.13
N ILE A 303 15.14 1.17 14.69
CA ILE A 303 15.39 2.62 14.66
C ILE A 303 15.72 3.14 16.07
N HIS A 304 14.97 2.70 17.08
CA HIS A 304 15.24 3.06 18.48
C HIS A 304 16.58 2.53 19.00
N MET A 305 17.00 1.32 18.60
CA MET A 305 18.33 0.78 18.94
C MET A 305 19.45 1.66 18.38
N GLN A 306 19.42 1.95 17.07
CA GLN A 306 20.44 2.77 16.41
C GLN A 306 20.46 4.20 16.96
N TYR A 307 19.29 4.77 17.19
CA TYR A 307 19.17 6.10 17.80
C TYR A 307 19.72 6.13 19.23
N ALA A 308 19.45 5.11 20.05
CA ALA A 308 20.01 4.99 21.39
C ALA A 308 21.54 4.91 21.36
N TYR A 309 22.10 4.13 20.44
CA TYR A 309 23.54 4.05 20.22
C TYR A 309 24.13 5.41 19.86
N CYS A 310 23.51 6.15 18.93
CA CYS A 310 23.97 7.50 18.57
C CYS A 310 23.99 8.44 19.79
N LEU A 311 22.93 8.41 20.60
CA LEU A 311 22.84 9.24 21.81
C LEU A 311 23.91 8.88 22.84
N GLU A 312 24.30 7.61 22.92
CA GLU A 312 25.36 7.14 23.82
C GLU A 312 26.76 7.54 23.35
N HIS A 313 27.03 7.52 22.05
CA HIS A 313 28.39 7.62 21.50
C HIS A 313 28.72 8.95 20.81
N LYS A 314 27.74 9.85 20.62
CA LYS A 314 28.02 11.20 20.11
C LYS A 314 28.93 11.98 21.06
N LYS A 315 29.59 13.02 20.56
CA LYS A 315 30.57 13.86 21.26
C LYS A 315 30.15 14.29 22.67
N ASN A 316 28.87 14.62 22.84
CA ASN A 316 28.26 14.91 24.13
C ASN A 316 27.16 13.86 24.42
N PRO A 317 27.51 12.73 25.07
CA PRO A 317 26.57 11.64 25.32
C PRO A 317 25.34 12.06 26.13
N GLU A 318 24.16 11.65 25.68
CA GLU A 318 22.90 11.80 26.40
C GLU A 318 22.49 10.46 27.02
N VAL A 319 23.29 9.97 27.97
CA VAL A 319 23.20 8.60 28.52
C VAL A 319 21.80 8.26 29.07
N SER A 320 21.16 9.19 29.77
CA SER A 320 19.80 8.97 30.29
C SER A 320 18.78 8.79 29.17
N LYS A 321 18.89 9.59 28.10
CA LYS A 321 18.01 9.52 26.93
C LYS A 321 18.28 8.24 26.13
N ALA A 322 19.55 7.86 25.95
CA ALA A 322 19.94 6.61 25.33
C ALA A 322 19.29 5.41 26.04
N GLY A 323 19.39 5.35 27.37
CA GLY A 323 18.73 4.33 28.19
C GLY A 323 17.23 4.23 27.90
N ASN A 324 16.51 5.36 27.94
CA ASN A 324 15.07 5.37 27.63
C ASN A 324 14.74 4.85 26.21
N LYS A 325 15.61 5.13 25.23
CA LYS A 325 15.41 4.67 23.84
C LYS A 325 15.72 3.18 23.68
N TYR A 326 16.74 2.65 24.36
CA TYR A 326 16.99 1.21 24.46
C TYR A 326 15.80 0.47 25.08
N GLU A 327 15.24 0.99 26.17
CA GLU A 327 14.05 0.37 26.78
C GLU A 327 12.87 0.33 25.81
N LYS A 328 12.63 1.43 25.09
CA LYS A 328 11.55 1.49 24.10
C LYS A 328 11.79 0.56 22.91
N ALA A 329 13.04 0.39 22.50
CA ALA A 329 13.42 -0.56 21.46
C ALA A 329 13.01 -1.99 21.86
N ILE A 330 13.35 -2.42 23.09
CA ILE A 330 13.00 -3.75 23.57
C ILE A 330 11.48 -3.95 23.65
N GLU A 331 10.73 -2.97 24.15
CA GLU A 331 9.25 -3.03 24.19
C GLU A 331 8.66 -3.26 22.79
N LEU A 332 9.17 -2.55 21.77
CA LEU A 332 8.73 -2.70 20.38
C LEU A 332 9.15 -4.05 19.80
N LEU A 333 10.39 -4.50 20.04
CA LEU A 333 10.89 -5.77 19.55
C LEU A 333 10.22 -6.98 20.22
N GLU A 334 9.79 -6.88 21.47
CA GLU A 334 8.98 -7.91 22.15
C GLU A 334 7.61 -8.11 21.48
N SER A 335 7.05 -7.04 20.91
CA SER A 335 5.82 -7.11 20.12
C SER A 335 6.05 -7.60 18.68
N SER A 336 7.30 -7.81 18.28
CA SER A 336 7.66 -8.35 16.98
C SER A 336 7.90 -9.87 17.05
N ASN A 337 7.53 -10.60 15.99
CA ASN A 337 7.77 -12.05 15.90
C ASN A 337 9.22 -12.41 15.49
N ASP A 338 10.21 -11.55 15.80
CA ASP A 338 11.62 -11.74 15.45
C ASP A 338 12.46 -12.00 16.71
N ARG A 339 12.56 -13.28 17.07
CA ARG A 339 13.21 -13.73 18.31
C ARG A 339 14.71 -13.49 18.32
N GLU A 340 15.39 -13.75 17.20
CA GLU A 340 16.84 -13.59 17.08
C GLU A 340 17.23 -12.12 17.21
N LEU A 341 16.49 -11.22 16.53
CA LEU A 341 16.70 -9.79 16.67
C LEU A 341 16.47 -9.32 18.11
N LEU A 342 15.42 -9.81 18.77
CA LEU A 342 15.14 -9.47 20.17
C LEU A 342 16.25 -9.96 21.11
N GLU A 343 16.78 -11.16 20.88
CA GLU A 343 17.88 -11.73 21.67
C GLU A 343 19.14 -10.86 21.58
N ASN A 344 19.54 -10.50 20.34
CA ASN A 344 20.69 -9.62 20.10
C ASN A 344 20.48 -8.25 20.74
N ALA A 345 19.29 -7.65 20.56
CA ALA A 345 18.99 -6.35 21.16
C ALA A 345 19.01 -6.40 22.70
N LEU A 346 18.50 -7.47 23.32
CA LEU A 346 18.56 -7.64 24.77
C LEU A 346 20.00 -7.73 25.27
N ALA A 347 20.89 -8.43 24.56
CA ALA A 347 22.30 -8.52 24.92
C ALA A 347 22.97 -7.13 24.93
N ASP A 348 22.73 -6.32 23.89
CA ASP A 348 23.24 -4.94 23.80
C ASP A 348 22.73 -4.07 24.95
N VAL A 349 21.42 -4.15 25.25
CA VAL A 349 20.80 -3.36 26.32
C VAL A 349 21.28 -3.79 27.72
N ILE A 350 21.51 -5.09 27.94
CA ILE A 350 22.11 -5.61 29.18
C ILE A 350 23.54 -5.07 29.34
N SER A 351 24.33 -5.11 28.26
CA SER A 351 25.70 -4.57 28.23
C SER A 351 25.71 -3.09 28.58
N PHE A 352 24.83 -2.29 27.95
CA PHE A 352 24.67 -0.87 28.25
C PHE A 352 24.40 -0.62 29.74
N PHE A 353 23.38 -1.25 30.32
CA PHE A 353 23.03 -1.01 31.73
C PHE A 353 24.07 -1.56 32.71
N ALA A 354 24.83 -2.59 32.33
CA ALA A 354 25.99 -3.05 33.08
C ALA A 354 27.10 -1.99 33.10
N GLN A 355 27.47 -1.44 31.94
CA GLN A 355 28.49 -0.39 31.82
C GLN A 355 28.12 0.88 32.59
N LYS A 356 26.82 1.25 32.63
CA LYS A 356 26.35 2.42 33.39
C LYS A 356 26.05 2.11 34.87
N ASN A 357 26.45 0.95 35.39
CA ASN A 357 26.23 0.51 36.78
C ASN A 357 24.76 0.53 37.24
N ASN A 358 23.80 0.37 36.32
CA ASN A 358 22.38 0.32 36.63
C ASN A 358 21.92 -1.13 36.86
N SER A 359 22.25 -1.66 38.03
CA SER A 359 21.97 -3.06 38.39
C SER A 359 20.49 -3.44 38.31
N LYS A 360 19.59 -2.50 38.63
CA LYS A 360 18.13 -2.72 38.57
C LYS A 360 17.66 -2.96 37.14
N LYS A 361 18.04 -2.09 36.19
CA LYS A 361 17.66 -2.23 34.79
C LYS A 361 18.37 -3.40 34.12
N LYS A 362 19.66 -3.59 34.41
CA LYS A 362 20.41 -4.77 33.96
C LYS A 362 19.66 -6.08 34.30
N ARG A 363 19.34 -6.29 35.58
CA ARG A 363 18.64 -7.49 36.04
C ARG A 363 17.25 -7.65 35.41
N LEU A 364 16.54 -6.55 35.15
CA LEU A 364 15.26 -6.58 34.45
C LEU A 364 15.40 -7.18 33.04
N PHE A 365 16.39 -6.73 32.27
CA PHE A 365 16.62 -7.22 30.91
C PHE A 365 17.26 -8.62 30.87
N GLU A 366 18.12 -8.97 31.83
CA GLU A 366 18.62 -10.36 32.00
C GLU A 366 17.47 -11.34 32.23
N ASN A 367 16.49 -10.99 33.06
CA ASN A 367 15.30 -11.82 33.27
C ASN A 367 14.46 -11.96 31.99
N LYS A 368 14.36 -10.91 31.18
CA LYS A 368 13.68 -10.97 29.86
C LYS A 368 14.44 -11.90 28.91
N PHE A 369 15.76 -11.79 28.86
CA PHE A 369 16.64 -12.64 28.06
C PHE A 369 16.49 -14.12 28.43
N VAL A 370 16.61 -14.46 29.72
CA VAL A 370 16.44 -15.85 30.20
C VAL A 370 15.05 -16.42 29.89
N ARG A 371 13.99 -15.61 30.03
CA ARG A 371 12.63 -16.03 29.65
C ARG A 371 12.49 -16.27 28.16
N LEU A 372 13.19 -15.49 27.33
CA LEU A 372 13.21 -15.67 25.90
C LEU A 372 13.89 -17.00 25.55
N THR A 373 15.09 -17.26 26.08
CA THR A 373 15.88 -18.47 25.80
C THR A 373 15.22 -19.75 26.31
N ASN A 374 14.54 -19.72 27.47
CA ASN A 374 13.91 -20.90 28.06
C ASN A 374 12.59 -21.34 27.38
N LYS A 375 12.09 -20.57 26.39
CA LYS A 375 10.97 -20.97 25.52
C LYS A 375 11.44 -21.70 24.25
N MET A 376 12.68 -22.21 24.22
CA MET A 376 13.11 -23.24 23.25
C MET A 376 12.54 -24.59 23.68
#